data_AF-A0AA39JUW7-F1
#
_entry.id   AF-A0AA39JUW7-F1
#
_cell.length_a   1.000
_cell.length_b   1.000
_cell.length_c   1.000
_cell.angle_alpha   90.00
_cell.angle_beta   90.00
_cell.angle_gamma   90.00
#
_symmetry.space_group_name_H-M   'P 1'
#
loop_
_entity.id
_entity.type
_entity.pdbx_description
1 polymer ?
#
loop_
_entity_poly.entity_id
_entity_poly.type
_entity_poly.pdbx_seq_one_letter_code
_entity_poly.pdbx_strand_id
1 'polypeptide(L)'
;MKLKAWEPLHTIYLPGLVQYLADIGESNGLSLEDANCSPEDIKLWLPSSIPADCQVSVCIEDLPGIKDRLWMAQCNDTLQGIQYTLRLKLRMVQFKNKNTWGQQAMMRSHSVINGVHQWALAFATRYQTA
;
A
#
# COMPACT_ATOMS: atom_id res chain seq x y z
N MET A 1 -13.87 18.45 0.04
CA MET A 1 -12.73 19.36 0.24
C MET A 1 -11.46 18.57 0.60
N LYS A 2 -10.98 17.67 -0.28
CA LYS A 2 -9.74 16.89 -0.07
C LYS A 2 -8.61 17.29 -1.02
N LEU A 3 -8.95 17.87 -2.18
CA LEU A 3 -7.99 18.26 -3.21
C LEU A 3 -7.06 19.40 -2.75
N LYS A 4 -7.56 20.38 -2.00
CA LYS A 4 -6.73 21.48 -1.45
C LYS A 4 -5.63 21.02 -0.49
N ALA A 5 -5.77 19.84 0.12
CA ALA A 5 -4.72 19.30 0.98
C ALA A 5 -3.52 18.75 0.17
N TRP A 6 -3.68 18.52 -1.13
CA TRP A 6 -2.63 17.99 -2.00
C TRP A 6 -1.70 19.07 -2.57
N GLU A 7 -2.17 20.31 -2.70
CA GLU A 7 -1.34 21.45 -3.14
C GLU A 7 -0.03 21.60 -2.34
N PRO A 8 -0.05 21.69 -0.99
CA PRO A 8 1.19 21.83 -0.23
C PRO A 8 2.08 20.58 -0.32
N LEU A 9 1.48 19.39 -0.49
CA LEU A 9 2.25 18.15 -0.65
C LEU A 9 2.98 18.11 -1.99
N HIS A 10 2.38 18.63 -3.07
CA HIS A 10 3.06 18.73 -4.36
C HIS A 10 4.26 19.67 -4.27
N THR A 11 4.12 20.82 -3.60
CA THR A 11 5.25 21.75 -3.42
C THR A 11 6.40 21.12 -2.63
N ILE A 12 6.09 20.27 -1.65
CA ILE A 12 7.10 19.55 -0.88
C ILE A 12 7.72 18.47 -1.77
N TYR A 13 6.96 17.47 -2.21
CA TYR A 13 7.52 16.26 -2.83
C TYR A 13 7.91 16.39 -4.30
N LEU A 14 7.32 17.35 -5.01
CA LEU A 14 7.39 17.50 -6.47
C LEU A 14 7.71 18.96 -6.88
N PRO A 15 8.83 19.54 -6.40
CA PRO A 15 9.15 20.94 -6.67
C PRO A 15 9.33 21.25 -8.17
N GLY A 16 9.77 20.26 -8.97
CA GLY A 16 9.97 20.42 -10.42
C GLY A 16 8.71 20.19 -11.26
N LEU A 17 7.55 19.93 -10.65
CA LEU A 17 6.34 19.54 -11.37
C LEU A 17 5.83 20.66 -12.29
N VAL A 18 5.92 21.91 -11.85
CA VAL A 18 5.50 23.07 -12.65
C VAL A 18 6.33 23.19 -13.93
N GLN A 19 7.65 22.97 -13.83
CA GLN A 19 8.54 23.01 -14.99
C GLN A 19 8.28 21.85 -15.94
N TYR A 20 8.11 20.65 -15.41
CA TYR A 20 7.77 19.45 -16.18
C TYR A 20 6.47 19.59 -16.98
N LEU A 21 5.44 20.20 -16.37
CA LEU A 21 4.16 20.44 -17.03
C LEU A 21 4.24 21.53 -18.10
N ALA A 22 5.08 22.56 -17.88
CA ALA A 22 5.37 23.58 -18.88
C ALA A 22 6.08 22.98 -20.10
N ASP A 23 7.03 22.06 -19.90
CA ASP A 23 7.79 21.41 -20.97
C ASP A 23 6.91 20.43 -21.81
N ILE A 24 5.89 19.82 -21.19
CA ILE A 24 4.96 18.88 -21.85
C ILE A 24 3.76 19.61 -22.49
N GLY A 25 3.52 20.87 -22.14
CA GLY A 25 2.38 21.64 -22.64
C GLY A 25 1.04 21.24 -22.00
N GLU A 26 1.03 20.44 -20.94
CA GLU A 26 -0.16 20.11 -20.14
C GLU A 26 -0.40 21.22 -19.08
N SER A 27 -0.74 22.43 -19.51
CA SER A 27 -1.05 23.56 -18.59
C SER A 27 -2.37 23.40 -17.83
N ASN A 28 -3.22 22.46 -18.22
CA ASN A 28 -4.58 22.32 -17.70
C ASN A 28 -4.67 21.58 -16.36
N GLY A 29 -3.59 20.96 -15.88
CA GLY A 29 -3.63 20.06 -14.72
C GLY A 29 -3.41 20.73 -13.35
N LEU A 30 -2.91 21.96 -13.30
CA LEU A 30 -2.58 22.65 -12.03
C LEU A 30 -3.59 23.70 -11.60
N SER A 31 -4.44 24.18 -12.52
CA SER A 31 -5.42 25.21 -12.19
C SER A 31 -6.74 24.58 -11.74
N LEU A 32 -6.93 24.50 -10.42
CA LEU A 32 -8.20 24.14 -9.79
C LEU A 32 -9.29 25.21 -9.99
N GLU A 33 -8.97 26.31 -10.68
CA GLU A 33 -9.84 27.49 -10.84
C GLU A 33 -10.74 27.41 -12.08
N ASP A 34 -10.62 26.37 -12.91
CA ASP A 34 -11.58 26.18 -14.00
C ASP A 34 -12.91 25.67 -13.44
N ALA A 35 -13.80 26.61 -13.14
CA ALA A 35 -15.09 26.40 -12.48
C ALA A 35 -16.05 25.45 -13.23
N ASN A 36 -15.67 24.97 -14.42
CA ASN A 36 -16.42 24.05 -15.26
C ASN A 36 -15.90 22.60 -15.26
N CYS A 37 -14.77 22.30 -14.59
CA CYS A 37 -14.26 20.93 -14.51
C CYS A 37 -14.92 20.17 -13.35
N SER A 38 -15.42 18.96 -13.64
CA SER A 38 -15.86 18.07 -12.58
C SER A 38 -14.66 17.69 -11.70
N PRO A 39 -14.84 17.50 -10.39
CA PRO A 39 -13.74 17.14 -9.49
C PRO A 39 -13.12 15.78 -9.81
N GLU A 40 -13.77 14.98 -10.66
CA GLU A 40 -13.30 13.66 -11.13
C GLU A 40 -12.35 13.79 -12.33
N ASP A 41 -12.44 14.89 -13.08
CA ASP A 41 -11.60 15.15 -14.27
C ASP A 41 -10.26 15.81 -13.92
N ILE A 42 -10.06 16.21 -12.65
CA ILE A 42 -8.83 16.85 -12.20
C ILE A 42 -7.75 15.78 -12.00
N LYS A 43 -6.80 15.73 -12.93
CA LYS A 43 -5.65 14.82 -12.90
C LYS A 43 -4.77 15.08 -11.67
N LEU A 44 -4.81 14.17 -10.70
CA LEU A 44 -3.94 14.19 -9.53
C LEU A 44 -2.54 13.68 -9.90
N TRP A 45 -1.55 14.57 -9.90
CA TRP A 45 -0.16 14.21 -10.17
C TRP A 45 0.49 13.57 -8.95
N LEU A 46 0.87 12.30 -9.09
CA LEU A 46 1.61 11.56 -8.08
C LEU A 46 3.03 11.30 -8.59
N PRO A 47 4.03 11.16 -7.70
CA PRO A 47 5.38 10.76 -8.10
C PRO A 47 5.41 9.45 -8.91
N SER A 48 4.45 8.53 -8.66
CA SER A 48 4.29 7.27 -9.41
C SER A 48 3.75 7.44 -10.83
N SER A 49 3.08 8.55 -11.13
CA SER A 49 2.50 8.82 -12.45
C SER A 49 3.51 9.44 -13.42
N ILE A 50 4.69 9.83 -12.92
CA ILE A 50 5.77 10.44 -13.70
C ILE A 50 6.70 9.33 -14.20
N PRO A 51 7.19 9.37 -15.45
CA PRO A 51 8.18 8.42 -15.95
C PRO A 51 9.45 8.42 -15.10
N ALA A 52 10.06 7.26 -14.89
CA ALA A 52 11.25 7.10 -14.03
C ALA A 52 12.40 8.06 -14.40
N ASP A 53 12.58 8.31 -15.71
CA ASP A 53 13.62 9.20 -16.23
C ASP A 53 13.42 10.67 -15.82
N CYS A 54 12.16 11.08 -15.61
CA CYS A 54 11.80 12.44 -15.22
C CYS A 54 11.61 12.58 -13.70
N GLN A 55 11.47 11.47 -12.95
CA GLN A 55 11.30 11.54 -11.50
C GLN A 55 12.51 12.15 -10.80
N VAL A 56 13.72 11.97 -11.33
CA VAL A 56 14.96 12.50 -10.74
C VAL A 56 15.02 14.03 -10.79
N SER A 57 14.49 14.64 -11.85
CA SER A 57 14.48 16.10 -12.00
C SER A 57 13.25 16.76 -11.36
N VAL A 58 12.16 16.01 -11.20
CA VAL A 58 10.86 16.55 -10.75
C VAL A 58 10.64 16.37 -9.25
N CYS A 59 11.05 15.23 -8.69
CA CYS A 59 10.87 14.89 -7.28
C CYS A 59 12.03 15.39 -6.40
N ILE A 60 11.82 15.44 -5.09
CA ILE A 60 12.92 15.57 -4.12
C ILE A 60 13.96 14.43 -4.34
N GLU A 61 15.23 14.76 -4.11
CA GLU A 61 16.35 13.81 -4.09
C GLU A 61 16.04 12.55 -3.26
N ASP A 62 16.39 11.38 -3.82
CA ASP A 62 16.20 10.05 -3.22
C ASP A 62 14.74 9.65 -2.88
N LEU A 63 13.73 10.42 -3.30
CA LEU A 63 12.33 10.02 -3.11
C LEU A 63 12.02 8.65 -3.76
N PRO A 64 12.51 8.32 -4.97
CA PRO A 64 12.33 6.98 -5.54
C PRO A 64 12.96 5.87 -4.69
N GLY A 65 14.18 6.09 -4.18
CA GLY A 65 14.88 5.11 -3.35
C GLY A 65 14.19 4.87 -2.01
N ILE A 66 13.71 5.94 -1.36
CA ILE A 66 12.92 5.85 -0.12
C ILE A 66 11.63 5.07 -0.37
N LYS A 67 10.94 5.36 -1.48
CA LYS A 67 9.72 4.66 -1.88
C LYS A 67 9.99 3.17 -2.09
N ASP A 68 11.02 2.81 -2.85
CA ASP A 68 11.37 1.40 -3.11
C ASP A 68 11.71 0.66 -1.82
N ARG A 69 12.44 1.29 -0.91
CA ARG A 69 12.72 0.73 0.43
C ARG A 69 11.44 0.51 1.24
N LEU A 70 10.50 1.45 1.18
CA LEU A 70 9.21 1.30 1.85
C LEU A 70 8.41 0.13 1.27
N TRP A 71 8.35 0.01 -0.06
CA TRP A 71 7.68 -1.12 -0.73
C TRP A 71 8.32 -2.45 -0.35
N MET A 72 9.65 -2.54 -0.41
CA MET A 72 10.37 -3.73 0.02
C MET A 72 10.09 -4.08 1.48
N ALA A 73 10.07 -3.09 2.38
CA ALA A 73 9.74 -3.31 3.79
C ALA A 73 8.30 -3.83 3.95
N GLN A 74 7.31 -3.22 3.29
CA GLN A 74 5.91 -3.65 3.35
C GLN A 74 5.70 -5.07 2.81
N CYS A 75 6.33 -5.42 1.68
CA CYS A 75 6.31 -6.77 1.12
C CYS A 75 6.96 -7.79 2.08
N ASN A 76 8.09 -7.42 2.69
CA ASN A 76 8.76 -8.28 3.66
C ASN A 76 7.94 -8.47 4.94
N ASP A 77 7.32 -7.41 5.48
CA ASP A 77 6.50 -7.48 6.68
C ASP A 77 5.26 -8.36 6.48
N THR A 78 4.59 -8.21 5.32
CA THR A 78 3.44 -9.04 4.96
C THR A 78 3.85 -10.50 4.76
N LEU A 79 4.96 -10.76 4.09
CA LEU A 79 5.51 -12.10 3.91
C LEU A 79 5.91 -12.75 5.25
N GLN A 80 6.56 -12.01 6.14
CA GLN A 80 6.87 -12.47 7.50
C GLN A 80 5.59 -12.80 8.28
N GLY A 81 4.56 -11.95 8.17
CA GLY A 81 3.24 -12.19 8.76
C GLY A 81 2.62 -13.50 8.28
N ILE A 82 2.67 -13.79 6.98
CA ILE A 82 2.20 -15.06 6.39
C ILE A 82 2.99 -16.24 6.97
N GLN A 83 4.33 -16.18 6.93
CA GLN A 83 5.18 -17.26 7.43
C GLN A 83 4.96 -17.54 8.91
N TYR A 84 4.90 -16.49 9.74
CA TYR A 84 4.64 -16.60 11.17
C TYR A 84 3.29 -17.27 11.44
N THR A 85 2.24 -16.80 10.76
CA THR A 85 0.88 -17.31 10.95
C THR A 85 0.75 -18.78 10.52
N LEU A 86 1.42 -19.18 9.43
CA LEU A 86 1.47 -20.57 8.99
C LEU A 86 2.22 -21.47 9.99
N ARG A 87 3.36 -21.02 10.51
CA ARG A 87 4.10 -21.74 11.56
C ARG A 87 3.29 -21.88 12.84
N LEU A 88 2.57 -20.83 13.23
CA LEU A 88 1.65 -20.86 14.37
C LEU A 88 0.52 -21.88 14.14
N LYS A 89 -0.14 -21.84 12.98
CA LYS A 89 -1.19 -22.79 12.60
C LYS A 89 -0.69 -24.24 12.68
N LEU A 90 0.52 -24.50 12.17
CA LEU A 90 1.14 -25.83 12.24
C LEU A 90 1.30 -26.31 13.68
N ARG A 91 1.84 -25.46 14.57
CA ARG A 91 2.00 -25.79 16.00
C ARG A 91 0.65 -26.02 16.68
N MET A 92 -0.37 -25.21 16.36
CA MET A 92 -1.71 -25.38 16.92
C MET A 92 -2.36 -26.70 16.49
N VAL A 93 -2.20 -27.09 15.23
CA VAL A 93 -2.70 -28.38 14.74
C VAL A 93 -1.98 -29.54 15.42
N GLN A 94 -0.65 -29.46 15.57
CA GLN A 94 0.12 -30.47 16.31
C GLN A 94 -0.31 -30.57 17.77
N PHE A 95 -0.52 -29.42 18.43
CA PHE A 95 -1.00 -29.37 19.81
C PHE A 95 -2.40 -29.99 19.94
N LYS A 96 -3.32 -29.63 19.05
CA LYS A 96 -4.67 -30.20 18.98
C LYS A 96 -4.59 -31.73 18.85
N ASN A 97 -3.88 -32.23 17.84
CA ASN A 97 -3.79 -33.66 17.56
C ASN A 97 -3.22 -34.48 18.73
N LYS A 98 -2.37 -33.87 19.59
CA LYS A 98 -1.79 -34.54 20.75
C LYS A 98 -2.64 -34.44 22.02
N ASN A 99 -3.37 -33.34 22.22
CA ASN A 99 -3.91 -33.00 23.55
C ASN A 99 -5.43 -32.89 23.62
N THR A 100 -6.15 -32.72 22.51
CA THR A 100 -7.61 -32.55 22.56
C THR A 100 -8.33 -33.86 22.37
N TRP A 101 -9.13 -34.22 23.37
CA TRP A 101 -10.04 -35.36 23.34
C TRP A 101 -11.48 -34.87 23.52
N GLY A 102 -12.43 -35.49 22.83
CA GLY A 102 -13.84 -35.14 22.87
C GLY A 102 -14.27 -34.02 21.91
N GLN A 103 -15.55 -34.03 21.53
CA GLN A 103 -16.11 -33.21 20.46
C GLN A 103 -16.11 -31.71 20.76
N GLN A 104 -16.45 -31.31 22.00
CA GLN A 104 -16.53 -29.89 22.36
C GLN A 104 -15.15 -29.22 22.36
N ALA A 105 -14.12 -29.89 22.88
CA ALA A 105 -12.75 -29.40 22.84
C ALA A 105 -12.22 -29.31 21.40
N MET A 106 -12.52 -30.32 20.57
CA MET A 106 -12.20 -30.33 19.14
C MET A 106 -12.80 -29.13 18.40
N MET A 107 -14.08 -28.83 18.62
CA MET A 107 -14.76 -27.70 17.98
C MET A 107 -14.18 -26.35 18.42
N ARG A 108 -13.89 -26.18 19.71
CA ARG A 108 -13.26 -24.95 20.23
C ARG A 108 -11.88 -24.74 19.62
N SER A 109 -11.04 -25.77 19.60
CA SER A 109 -9.71 -25.68 18.99
C SER A 109 -9.78 -25.45 17.47
N HIS A 110 -10.74 -26.05 16.78
CA HIS A 110 -10.96 -25.81 15.36
C HIS A 110 -11.35 -24.35 15.06
N SER A 111 -12.23 -23.76 15.87
CA SER A 111 -12.62 -22.35 15.74
C SER A 111 -11.40 -21.41 15.88
N VAL A 112 -10.55 -21.64 16.88
CA VAL A 112 -9.34 -20.85 17.09
C VAL A 112 -8.35 -21.00 15.91
N ILE A 113 -8.13 -22.22 15.44
CA ILE A 113 -7.25 -22.49 14.28
C ILE A 113 -7.79 -21.81 13.02
N ASN A 114 -9.11 -21.79 12.83
CA ASN A 114 -9.74 -21.10 11.71
C ASN A 114 -9.56 -19.59 11.80
N GLY A 115 -9.63 -18.98 12.99
CA GLY A 115 -9.30 -17.57 13.18
C GLY A 115 -7.87 -17.23 12.73
N VAL A 116 -6.89 -18.05 13.15
CA VAL A 116 -5.50 -17.90 12.69
C VAL A 116 -5.36 -18.10 11.18
N HIS A 117 -6.14 -19.00 10.59
CA HIS A 117 -6.16 -19.16 9.14
C HIS A 117 -6.70 -17.93 8.42
N GLN A 118 -7.73 -17.27 8.95
CA GLN A 118 -8.26 -16.02 8.40
C GLN A 118 -7.23 -14.88 8.47
N TRP A 119 -6.41 -14.83 9.52
CA TRP A 119 -5.31 -13.86 9.60
C TRP A 119 -4.27 -14.08 8.49
N ALA A 120 -3.92 -15.33 8.19
CA ALA A 120 -3.02 -15.65 7.10
C ALA A 120 -3.59 -15.18 5.74
N LEU A 121 -4.89 -15.36 5.53
CA LEU A 121 -5.57 -14.86 4.33
C LEU A 121 -5.54 -13.34 4.26
N ALA A 122 -5.77 -12.63 5.38
CA ALA A 122 -5.69 -11.17 5.42
C ALA A 122 -4.28 -10.65 5.09
N PHE A 123 -3.22 -11.33 5.52
CA PHE A 123 -1.85 -10.99 5.11
C PHE A 123 -1.61 -11.30 3.62
N ALA A 124 -2.12 -12.43 3.12
CA ALA A 124 -2.00 -12.78 1.71
C ALA A 124 -2.72 -11.77 0.80
N THR A 125 -3.91 -11.30 1.17
CA THR A 125 -4.62 -10.26 0.41
C THR A 125 -3.83 -8.96 0.41
N ARG A 126 -3.20 -8.58 1.54
CA ARG A 126 -2.37 -7.38 1.61
C ARG A 126 -1.12 -7.46 0.73
N TYR A 127 -0.49 -8.63 0.65
CA TYR A 127 0.66 -8.87 -0.21
C TYR A 127 0.30 -8.80 -1.70
N GLN A 128 -0.91 -9.22 -2.09
CA GLN A 128 -1.36 -9.16 -3.49
C GLN A 128 -1.76 -7.76 -3.93
N THR A 129 -2.21 -6.91 -3.00
CA THR A 129 -2.60 -5.52 -3.27
C THR A 129 -1.45 -4.53 -3.14
N ALA A 130 -0.28 -4.99 -2.69
CA ALA A 130 0.95 -4.23 -2.64
C ALA A 130 1.68 -4.36 -3.98
#